data_AF-A0AAW7V3H4-F1
#
_entry.id   AF-A0AAW7V3H4-F1
#
_cell.length_a   1.000
_cell.length_b   1.000
_cell.length_c   1.000
_cell.angle_alpha   90.00
_cell.angle_beta   90.00
_cell.angle_gamma   90.00
#
_symmetry.space_group_name_H-M   'P 1'
#
loop_
_entity.id
_entity.type
_entity.pdbx_description
1 polymer ?
#
loop_
_entity_poly.entity_id
_entity_poly.type
_entity_poly.pdbx_seq_one_letter_code
_entity_poly.pdbx_strand_id
1 'polypeptide(L)' 'KQLTDIMDASAVDAIRARLSNPGSHRKNMVSLLYPLAVSNLVIAAMNLAAEIGVPQVNADVVKGV' A
#
# COMPACT_ATOMS: atom_id res chain seq x y z
N LYS A 1 8.04 16.02 7.76
CA LYS A 1 7.68 14.74 8.41
C LYS A 1 8.52 13.65 7.80
N GLN A 2 9.01 12.73 8.62
CA GLN A 2 9.69 11.53 8.13
C GLN A 2 8.65 10.51 7.67
N LEU A 3 9.02 9.62 6.75
CA LEU A 3 8.13 8.54 6.31
C LEU A 3 7.73 7.65 7.49
N THR A 4 8.65 7.44 8.43
CA THR A 4 8.43 6.69 9.68
C THR A 4 7.40 7.33 10.61
N ASP A 5 7.02 8.59 10.41
CA ASP A 5 5.94 9.23 11.16
C ASP A 5 4.55 8.85 10.60
N ILE A 6 4.50 8.24 9.41
CA ILE A 6 3.27 7.98 8.64
C ILE A 6 3.10 6.48 8.32
N MET A 7 4.18 5.78 8.00
CA MET A 7 4.17 4.37 7.57
C MET A 7 5.33 3.61 8.19
N ASP A 8 5.11 2.38 8.63
CA ASP A 8 6.20 1.52 9.10
C ASP A 8 6.86 0.78 7.92
N ALA A 9 7.96 0.07 8.18
CA ALA A 9 8.65 -0.69 7.14
C ALA A 9 7.76 -1.78 6.51
N SER A 10 6.84 -2.38 7.30
CA SER A 10 5.94 -3.44 6.83
C SER A 10 4.93 -2.94 5.80
N ALA A 11 4.52 -1.67 5.90
CA ALA A 11 3.62 -1.04 4.93
C ALA A 11 4.26 -0.91 3.54
N VAL A 12 5.55 -0.58 3.47
CA VAL A 12 6.28 -0.47 2.19
C VAL A 12 6.36 -1.83 1.50
N ASP A 13 6.67 -2.88 2.25
CA ASP A 13 6.70 -4.25 1.72
C ASP A 13 5.31 -4.72 1.27
N ALA A 14 4.26 -4.38 2.02
CA ALA A 14 2.88 -4.70 1.65
C ALA A 14 2.44 -3.98 0.37
N ILE A 15 2.79 -2.70 0.20
CA ILE A 15 2.53 -1.93 -1.03
C ILE A 15 3.23 -2.58 -2.22
N ARG A 16 4.52 -2.89 -2.06
CA ARG A 16 5.31 -3.54 -3.10
C ARG A 16 4.68 -4.87 -3.48
N ALA A 17 4.35 -5.71 -2.51
CA ALA A 17 3.73 -7.01 -2.75
C ALA A 17 2.39 -6.85 -3.50
N ARG A 18 1.52 -5.94 -3.07
CA ARG A 18 0.22 -5.71 -3.71
C ARG A 18 0.33 -5.25 -5.16
N LEU A 19 1.24 -4.33 -5.45
CA LEU A 19 1.40 -3.76 -6.80
C LEU A 19 2.30 -4.61 -7.72
N SER A 20 3.08 -5.54 -7.15
CA SER A 20 3.89 -6.50 -7.90
C SER A 20 3.18 -7.84 -8.12
N ASN A 21 2.13 -8.15 -7.33
CA ASN A 21 1.46 -9.45 -7.44
C ASN A 21 0.51 -9.45 -8.64
N PRO A 22 0.75 -10.30 -9.64
CA PRO A 22 -0.16 -10.40 -10.77
C PRO A 22 -1.44 -11.09 -10.33
N GLY A 23 -2.59 -10.51 -10.70
CA GLY A 23 -3.82 -11.28 -10.71
C GLY A 23 -3.65 -12.58 -11.51
N SER A 24 -4.56 -13.55 -11.29
CA SER A 24 -4.52 -14.96 -11.74
C SER A 24 -4.08 -15.24 -13.21
N HIS A 25 -4.04 -14.24 -14.09
CA HIS A 25 -3.70 -14.38 -15.51
C HIS A 25 -2.21 -14.12 -15.79
N ARG A 26 -1.40 -15.17 -15.60
CA ARG A 26 0.08 -15.20 -15.73
C ARG A 26 0.68 -14.80 -17.10
N LYS A 27 -0.12 -14.53 -18.14
CA LYS A 27 0.40 -14.35 -19.52
C LYS A 27 0.81 -12.93 -19.89
N ASN A 28 0.32 -11.89 -19.19
CA ASN A 28 0.67 -10.49 -19.49
C ASN A 28 0.91 -9.72 -18.18
N MET A 29 2.05 -9.99 -17.53
CA MET A 29 2.40 -9.41 -16.24
C MET A 29 2.89 -7.97 -16.42
N VAL A 30 2.06 -6.99 -16.06
CA VAL A 30 2.47 -5.59 -15.99
C VAL A 30 2.58 -5.21 -14.53
N SER A 31 3.77 -4.75 -14.11
CA SER A 31 3.96 -4.18 -12.78
C SER A 31 3.09 -2.93 -12.62
N LEU A 32 2.31 -2.85 -11.55
CA LEU A 32 1.52 -1.67 -11.23
C LEU A 32 2.33 -0.66 -10.38
N LEU A 33 3.65 -0.81 -10.25
CA LEU A 33 4.52 0.18 -9.60
C LEU A 33 4.75 1.42 -10.46
N TYR A 34 3.68 2.05 -10.93
CA TYR A 34 3.74 3.39 -11.50
C TYR A 34 3.27 4.42 -10.47
N PRO A 35 3.75 5.68 -10.55
CA PRO A 35 3.51 6.68 -9.51
C PRO A 35 2.03 6.85 -9.12
N LEU A 36 1.11 6.82 -10.09
CA LEU A 36 -0.32 6.98 -9.83
C LEU A 36 -0.91 5.84 -9.00
N ALA A 37 -0.59 4.57 -9.28
CA ALA A 37 -1.09 3.44 -8.50
C ALA A 37 -0.53 3.44 -7.08
N VAL A 38 0.74 3.77 -6.92
CA VAL A 38 1.38 3.91 -5.61
C VAL A 38 0.68 5.02 -4.81
N SER A 39 0.52 6.22 -5.40
CA SER A 39 -0.12 7.35 -4.73
C SER A 39 -1.56 7.05 -4.33
N ASN A 40 -2.36 6.45 -5.22
CA ASN A 40 -3.75 6.11 -4.93
C ASN A 40 -3.86 5.10 -3.78
N LEU A 41 -3.00 4.08 -3.75
CA LEU A 41 -2.99 3.08 -2.68
C LEU A 41 -2.56 3.69 -1.34
N VAL A 42 -1.56 4.56 -1.32
CA VAL A 42 -1.11 5.23 -0.10
C VAL A 42 -2.22 6.13 0.47
N ILE A 43 -2.92 6.89 -0.37
CA ILE A 43 -4.05 7.73 0.06
C ILE A 43 -5.15 6.87 0.68
N ALA A 44 -5.53 5.77 0.03
CA ALA A 44 -6.54 4.86 0.55
C ALA A 44 -6.13 4.24 1.88
N ALA A 45 -4.86 3.83 2.03
CA ALA A 45 -4.34 3.28 3.28
C ALA A 45 -4.31 4.32 4.41
N MET A 46 -3.96 5.57 4.11
CA MET A 46 -4.00 6.67 5.09
C MET A 46 -5.43 6.99 5.52
N ASN A 47 -6.38 6.99 4.58
CA ASN A 47 -7.79 7.19 4.90
C ASN A 47 -8.32 6.07 5.78
N LEU A 48 -8.00 4.81 5.45
CA LEU A 48 -8.38 3.67 6.27
C LEU A 48 -7.76 3.75 7.67
N ALA A 49 -6.47 4.06 7.79
CA ALA A 49 -5.82 4.23 9.09
C ALA A 49 -6.51 5.31 9.94
N ALA A 50 -6.89 6.44 9.33
CA ALA A 50 -7.63 7.50 10.00
C ALA A 50 -9.03 7.04 10.42
N GLU A 51 -9.74 6.28 9.59
CA GLU A 51 -11.07 5.75 9.87
C GLU A 51 -11.06 4.78 11.08
N ILE A 52 -10.06 3.89 11.15
CA ILE A 52 -9.93 2.91 12.23
C ILE A 52 -9.14 3.43 13.45
N GLY A 53 -8.68 4.68 13.42
CA GLY A 53 -7.97 5.34 14.52
C GLY A 53 -6.54 4.81 14.79
N VAL A 54 -5.88 4.25 13.78
CA VAL A 54 -4.49 3.76 13.89
C VAL A 54 -3.51 4.90 13.58
N PRO A 55 -2.48 5.13 14.41
CA PRO A 55 -1.61 6.31 14.28
C PRO A 55 -0.64 6.25 13.09
N GLN A 56 -0.40 5.06 12.52
CA GLN A 56 0.58 4.81 11.46
C GLN A 56 0.11 3.69 10.54
N VAL A 57 0.30 3.84 9.23
CA VAL A 57 -0.01 2.78 8.26
C VAL A 57 0.97 1.63 8.44
N ASN A 58 0.45 0.42 8.64
CA ASN A 58 1.20 -0.84 8.68
C ASN A 58 0.75 -1.79 7.57
N ALA A 59 1.36 -2.98 7.49
CA ALA A 59 1.01 -3.98 6.48
C ALA A 59 -0.48 -4.39 6.50
N ASP A 60 -1.12 -4.42 7.68
CA ASP A 60 -2.50 -4.87 7.80
C ASP A 60 -3.49 -3.81 7.31
N VAL A 61 -3.19 -2.52 7.55
CA VAL A 61 -3.92 -1.42 6.93
C VAL A 61 -3.84 -1.50 5.40
N VAL A 62 -2.65 -1.73 4.83
CA VAL A 62 -2.48 -1.83 3.37
C VAL A 62 -3.24 -3.03 2.77
N LYS A 63 -3.39 -4.13 3.51
CA LYS A 63 -4.19 -5.29 3.10
C LYS A 63 -5.70 -5.06 3.25
N GLY A 64 -6.11 -4.15 4.14
CA GLY A 64 -7.50 -3.82 4.40
C GLY A 64 -8.14 -2.85 3.39
N VAL A 65 -7.31 -2.14 2.60
CA VAL A 65 -7.75 -1.32 1.46
C VAL A 65 -8.23 -2.19 0.30
#